data_AF-A0A7Y2FM65-F1
#
_entry.id   AF-A0A7Y2FM65-F1
#
_cell.length_a   1.000
_cell.length_b   1.000
_cell.length_c   1.000
_cell.angle_alpha   90.00
_cell.angle_beta   90.00
_cell.angle_gamma   90.00
#
_symmetry.space_group_name_H-M   'P 1'
#
loop_
_entity.id
_entity.type
_entity.pdbx_description
1 polymer ?
#
loop_
_entity_poly.entity_id
_entity_poly.type
_entity_poly.pdbx_seq_one_letter_code
_entity_poly.pdbx_strand_id
1 'polypeptide(L)'
;MGESWIRNMRDAGDILKRARNPAELAKALVPNQWLSRKVLNADPTASSAATPREIAESLRKLRNLLKAEALDEHGQVDYTTLGGSPTFAEMKATSGLLQAIDPGDIRDDDSRIAFWINLYNVLAIHGVLALGIRESVMEIPSFFGVVAYRVGDFVLTLDEIENGVLRRNAPHPATGTRLFGDDDPRLGLCPSHVDPRIHAALVCASTSCPPVAFYEASKLNEQL
;
A
#
# COMPACT_ATOMS: atom_id res chain seq x y z
N MET A 1 14.63 31.98 -1.29
CA MET A 1 13.64 31.07 -1.92
C MET A 1 13.86 30.83 -3.42
N GLY A 2 14.70 31.58 -4.15
CA GLY A 2 14.88 31.41 -5.61
C GLY A 2 15.89 30.34 -6.08
N GLU A 3 16.82 29.89 -5.24
CA GLU A 3 17.91 29.00 -5.69
C GLU A 3 17.51 27.52 -5.84
N SER A 4 16.50 27.05 -5.07
CA SER A 4 16.01 25.67 -5.14
C SER A 4 15.24 25.38 -6.43
N TRP A 5 14.54 26.39 -6.97
CA TRP A 5 13.72 26.23 -8.18
C TRP A 5 14.58 26.09 -9.45
N ILE A 6 15.66 26.87 -9.55
CA ILE A 6 16.61 26.81 -10.67
C ILE A 6 17.36 25.48 -10.70
N ARG A 7 17.69 24.92 -9.53
CA ARG A 7 18.34 23.61 -9.42
C ARG A 7 17.41 22.47 -9.87
N ASN A 8 16.16 22.48 -9.39
CA ASN A 8 15.15 21.51 -9.79
C ASN A 8 14.86 21.53 -11.31
N MET A 9 14.87 22.70 -11.95
CA MET A 9 14.69 22.80 -13.41
C MET A 9 15.87 22.25 -14.20
N ARG A 10 17.10 22.42 -13.68
CA ARG A 10 18.31 21.90 -14.32
C ARG A 10 18.37 20.38 -14.24
N ASP A 11 18.04 19.83 -13.06
CA ASP A 11 17.96 18.39 -12.83
C ASP A 11 16.86 17.74 -13.68
N ALA A 12 15.66 18.33 -13.74
CA ALA A 12 14.57 17.86 -14.61
C ALA A 12 14.97 17.89 -16.10
N GLY A 13 15.66 18.94 -16.54
CA GLY A 13 16.16 19.07 -17.91
C GLY A 13 17.22 18.02 -18.28
N ASP A 14 18.07 17.63 -17.33
CA ASP A 14 19.10 16.60 -17.55
C ASP A 14 18.52 15.17 -17.48
N ILE A 15 17.47 14.94 -16.69
CA ILE A 15 16.71 13.68 -16.66
C ILE A 15 15.91 13.51 -17.96
N LEU A 16 15.24 14.55 -18.45
CA LEU A 16 14.51 14.53 -19.73
C LEU A 16 15.43 14.19 -20.92
N LYS A 17 16.67 14.67 -20.91
CA LYS A 17 17.68 14.36 -21.94
C LYS A 17 18.22 12.92 -21.87
N ARG A 18 18.11 12.26 -20.73
CA ARG A 18 18.63 10.90 -20.48
C ARG A 18 17.54 9.82 -20.47
N ALA A 19 16.27 10.21 -20.37
CA ALA A 19 15.15 9.29 -20.34
C ALA A 19 15.04 8.53 -21.66
N ARG A 20 15.24 7.21 -21.60
CA ARG A 20 15.23 6.32 -22.77
C ARG A 20 13.85 5.74 -23.07
N ASN A 21 12.85 6.01 -22.21
CA ASN A 21 11.50 5.52 -22.40
C ASN A 21 10.44 6.52 -21.88
N PRO A 22 9.16 6.33 -22.26
CA PRO A 22 8.06 7.21 -21.85
C PRO A 22 7.81 7.24 -20.34
N ALA A 23 8.11 6.16 -19.62
CA ALA A 23 7.88 6.05 -18.18
C ALA A 23 8.86 6.92 -17.36
N GLU A 24 10.13 6.99 -17.77
CA GLU A 24 11.16 7.83 -17.15
C GLU A 24 10.92 9.32 -17.44
N LEU A 25 10.40 9.66 -18.63
CA LEU A 25 9.93 11.01 -18.95
C LEU A 25 8.74 11.42 -18.06
N ALA A 26 7.80 10.51 -17.83
CA ALA A 26 6.67 10.76 -16.95
C ALA A 26 7.12 11.03 -15.51
N LYS A 27 8.05 10.24 -14.96
CA LYS A 27 8.63 10.47 -13.63
C LYS A 27 9.35 11.81 -13.50
N ALA A 28 10.07 12.25 -14.55
CA ALA A 28 10.81 13.51 -14.56
C ALA A 28 9.91 14.76 -14.55
N LEU A 29 8.66 14.61 -15.01
CA LEU A 29 7.66 15.67 -15.08
C LEU A 29 6.76 15.72 -13.84
N VAL A 30 6.83 14.72 -12.96
CA VAL A 30 6.09 14.70 -11.69
C VAL A 30 6.82 15.62 -10.69
N PRO A 31 6.15 16.65 -10.12
CA PRO A 31 6.81 17.57 -9.20
C PRO A 31 7.39 16.83 -7.98
N ASN A 32 8.59 17.15 -7.52
CA ASN A 32 9.28 16.43 -6.42
C ASN A 32 8.44 16.24 -5.14
N GLN A 33 7.49 17.14 -4.85
CA GLN A 33 6.53 17.02 -3.74
C GLN A 33 5.50 15.88 -3.90
N TRP A 34 5.37 15.32 -5.11
CA TRP A 34 4.58 14.12 -5.42
C TRP A 34 5.44 12.85 -5.38
N LEU A 35 6.78 12.97 -5.25
CA LEU A 35 7.69 11.84 -5.08
C LEU A 35 7.98 11.54 -3.59
N SER A 36 7.59 12.43 -2.67
CA SER A 36 7.71 12.18 -1.24
C SER A 36 6.63 11.19 -0.77
N ARG A 37 7.05 10.12 -0.10
CA ARG A 37 6.14 9.13 0.50
C ARG A 37 5.10 9.82 1.39
N LYS A 38 3.83 9.46 1.20
CA LYS A 38 2.71 9.86 2.06
C LYS A 38 2.44 8.74 3.05
N VAL A 39 3.04 8.88 4.24
CA VAL A 39 2.86 7.91 5.34
C VAL A 39 1.56 8.23 6.08
N LEU A 40 0.53 7.40 5.87
CA LEU A 40 -0.83 7.71 6.32
C LEU A 40 -1.11 7.34 7.80
N ASN A 41 -0.17 6.67 8.46
CA ASN A 41 -0.21 6.31 9.89
C ASN A 41 1.02 6.86 10.64
N ALA A 42 1.48 8.06 10.28
CA ALA A 42 2.68 8.67 10.88
C ALA A 42 2.48 9.18 12.31
N ASP A 43 1.23 9.35 12.75
CA ASP A 43 0.94 9.83 14.09
C ASP A 43 1.38 8.77 15.14
N PRO A 44 2.22 9.15 16.12
CA PRO A 44 2.67 8.22 17.16
C PRO A 44 1.47 7.66 17.91
N THR A 45 1.31 6.34 17.88
CA THR A 45 0.24 5.66 18.62
C THR A 45 0.83 5.05 19.89
N ALA A 46 0.05 5.05 20.97
CA ALA A 46 0.48 4.46 22.23
C ALA A 46 0.81 2.96 22.06
N SER A 47 1.74 2.45 22.87
CA SER A 47 2.10 1.04 22.92
C SER A 47 0.84 0.17 23.11
N SER A 48 0.68 -0.83 22.26
CA SER A 48 -0.42 -1.79 22.30
C SER A 48 0.11 -3.20 22.55
N ALA A 49 -0.62 -3.98 23.34
CA ALA A 49 -0.32 -5.39 23.60
C ALA A 49 -0.80 -6.32 22.46
N ALA A 50 -1.43 -5.77 21.40
CA ALA A 50 -1.97 -6.55 20.30
C ALA A 50 -0.85 -7.21 19.48
N THR A 51 -1.02 -8.50 19.21
CA THR A 51 -0.13 -9.29 18.36
C THR A 51 -0.30 -8.90 16.88
N PRO A 52 0.71 -9.17 16.02
CA PRO A 52 0.58 -8.95 14.57
C PRO A 52 -0.63 -9.68 13.97
N ARG A 53 -0.96 -10.87 14.47
CA ARG A 53 -2.12 -11.65 14.06
C ARG A 53 -3.44 -10.95 14.39
N GLU A 54 -3.59 -10.44 15.60
CA GLU A 54 -4.81 -9.72 16.01
C GLU A 54 -4.98 -8.43 15.20
N ILE A 55 -3.89 -7.72 14.91
CA ILE A 55 -3.91 -6.56 14.02
C ILE A 55 -4.32 -6.96 12.60
N ALA A 56 -3.79 -8.07 12.07
CA ALA A 56 -4.20 -8.59 10.76
C ALA A 56 -5.71 -8.91 10.71
N GLU A 57 -6.22 -9.56 11.76
CA GLU A 57 -7.63 -9.89 11.89
C GLU A 57 -8.51 -8.63 11.99
N SER A 58 -8.07 -7.61 12.72
CA SER A 58 -8.74 -6.31 12.81
C SER A 58 -8.72 -5.56 11.48
N LEU A 59 -7.59 -5.48 10.79
CA LEU A 59 -7.48 -4.87 9.45
C LEU A 59 -8.43 -5.56 8.45
N ARG A 60 -8.51 -6.89 8.51
CA ARG A 60 -9.43 -7.68 7.69
C ARG A 60 -10.90 -7.34 7.98
N LYS A 61 -11.29 -7.25 9.26
CA LYS A 61 -12.65 -6.86 9.68
C LYS A 61 -12.97 -5.43 9.21
N LEU A 62 -12.05 -4.50 9.44
CA LEU A 62 -12.21 -3.09 9.09
C LEU A 62 -12.36 -2.87 7.59
N ARG A 63 -11.58 -3.56 6.75
CA ARG A 63 -11.78 -3.52 5.30
C ARG A 63 -13.21 -3.94 4.92
N ASN A 64 -13.76 -4.97 5.56
CA ASN A 64 -15.12 -5.45 5.24
C ASN A 64 -16.18 -4.43 5.62
N LEU A 65 -16.01 -3.80 6.78
CA LEU A 65 -16.90 -2.75 7.25
C LEU A 65 -16.79 -1.52 6.35
N LEU A 66 -15.58 -1.06 6.03
CA LEU A 66 -15.35 0.06 5.12
C LEU A 66 -15.97 -0.20 3.75
N LYS A 67 -15.76 -1.39 3.19
CA LYS A 67 -16.37 -1.75 1.91
C LYS A 67 -17.90 -1.77 2.00
N ALA A 68 -18.47 -2.35 3.05
CA ALA A 68 -19.92 -2.40 3.22
C ALA A 68 -20.54 -1.00 3.40
N GLU A 69 -19.90 -0.13 4.17
CA GLU A 69 -20.33 1.27 4.37
C GLU A 69 -20.16 2.12 3.10
N ALA A 70 -19.19 1.77 2.25
CA ALA A 70 -18.94 2.48 1.00
C ALA A 70 -19.94 2.14 -0.10
N LEU A 71 -20.73 1.06 0.02
CA LEU A 71 -21.66 0.68 -1.03
C LEU A 71 -22.89 1.59 -1.00
N ASP A 72 -23.16 2.23 -2.13
CA ASP A 72 -24.40 2.97 -2.35
C ASP A 72 -25.59 2.03 -2.62
N GLU A 73 -26.77 2.62 -2.80
CA GLU A 73 -28.01 1.88 -3.08
C GLU A 73 -27.97 1.08 -4.40
N HIS A 74 -27.01 1.35 -5.28
CA HIS A 74 -26.78 0.66 -6.55
C HIS A 74 -25.63 -0.38 -6.46
N GLY A 75 -25.02 -0.54 -5.29
CA GLY A 75 -23.86 -1.42 -5.08
C GLY A 75 -22.56 -0.88 -5.64
N GLN A 76 -22.48 0.42 -5.94
CA GLN A 76 -21.25 1.10 -6.33
C GLN A 76 -20.53 1.63 -5.09
N VAL A 77 -19.20 1.70 -5.17
CA VAL A 77 -18.37 2.13 -4.04
C VAL A 77 -18.22 3.66 -4.04
N ASP A 78 -18.87 4.33 -3.10
CA ASP A 78 -18.72 5.76 -2.79
C ASP A 78 -17.94 5.95 -1.48
N TYR A 79 -16.65 6.26 -1.64
CA TYR A 79 -15.75 6.53 -0.52
C TYR A 79 -15.96 7.92 0.13
N THR A 80 -16.73 8.83 -0.48
CA THR A 80 -16.82 10.23 0.01
C THR A 80 -17.51 10.36 1.36
N THR A 81 -18.38 9.42 1.72
CA THR A 81 -19.13 9.40 2.99
C THR A 81 -18.35 8.75 4.14
N LEU A 82 -17.31 7.98 3.85
CA LEU A 82 -16.58 7.19 4.85
C LEU A 82 -15.61 8.01 5.69
N GLY A 83 -15.13 9.16 5.21
CA GLY A 83 -14.08 9.93 5.92
C GLY A 83 -14.50 10.37 7.33
N GLY A 84 -15.80 10.44 7.61
CA GLY A 84 -16.36 10.75 8.93
C GLY A 84 -16.92 9.54 9.69
N SER A 85 -16.82 8.32 9.15
CA SER A 85 -17.44 7.15 9.78
C SER A 85 -16.66 6.64 11.00
N PRO A 86 -17.33 6.05 12.00
CA PRO A 86 -16.66 5.40 13.13
C PRO A 86 -15.67 4.32 12.67
N THR A 87 -16.02 3.59 11.62
CA THR A 87 -15.17 2.54 11.03
C THR A 87 -13.88 3.12 10.44
N PHE A 88 -13.95 4.28 9.79
CA PHE A 88 -12.74 4.96 9.31
C PHE A 88 -11.86 5.45 10.46
N ALA A 89 -12.46 5.95 11.54
CA ALA A 89 -11.71 6.31 12.75
C ALA A 89 -11.02 5.09 13.39
N GLU A 90 -11.71 3.95 13.49
CA GLU A 90 -11.16 2.69 13.99
C GLU A 90 -10.04 2.14 13.09
N MET A 91 -10.19 2.27 11.76
CA MET A 91 -9.14 1.91 10.81
C MET A 91 -7.89 2.76 10.99
N LYS A 92 -8.02 4.08 11.16
CA LYS A 92 -6.88 4.95 11.47
C LYS A 92 -6.19 4.52 12.76
N ALA A 93 -6.95 4.29 13.84
CA ALA A 93 -6.40 3.83 15.11
C ALA A 93 -5.65 2.48 14.97
N THR A 94 -6.24 1.52 14.27
CA THR A 94 -5.65 0.20 14.03
C THR A 94 -4.39 0.28 13.16
N SER A 95 -4.38 1.13 12.13
CA SER A 95 -3.17 1.36 11.33
C SER A 95 -2.05 1.99 12.15
N GLY A 96 -2.38 2.79 13.17
CA GLY A 96 -1.41 3.32 14.13
C GLY A 96 -0.69 2.24 14.93
N LEU A 97 -1.39 1.16 15.29
CA LEU A 97 -0.84 0.01 16.04
C LEU A 97 0.25 -0.75 15.27
N LEU A 98 0.27 -0.65 13.94
CA LEU A 98 1.29 -1.29 13.11
C LEU A 98 2.70 -0.77 13.41
N GLN A 99 2.83 0.42 13.97
CA GLN A 99 4.13 0.97 14.36
C GLN A 99 4.77 0.23 15.54
N ALA A 100 3.97 -0.48 16.33
CA ALA A 100 4.44 -1.19 17.53
C ALA A 100 4.78 -2.66 17.28
N ILE A 101 4.52 -3.19 16.07
CA ILE A 101 4.83 -4.58 15.74
C ILE A 101 6.19 -4.74 15.08
N ASP A 102 6.85 -5.87 15.31
CA ASP A 102 7.92 -6.35 14.45
C ASP A 102 7.33 -7.32 13.41
N PRO A 103 7.23 -6.94 12.13
CA PRO A 103 6.74 -7.85 11.08
C PRO A 103 7.67 -9.06 10.85
N GLY A 104 8.89 -9.05 11.38
CA GLY A 104 9.80 -10.20 11.44
C GLY A 104 9.28 -11.35 12.30
N ASP A 105 8.41 -11.08 13.28
CA ASP A 105 7.85 -12.10 14.18
C ASP A 105 6.82 -13.02 13.51
N ILE A 106 6.32 -12.66 12.32
CA ILE A 106 5.35 -13.47 11.56
C ILE A 106 6.08 -14.58 10.80
N ARG A 107 6.40 -15.70 11.47
CA ARG A 107 7.34 -16.69 10.93
C ARG A 107 6.78 -17.62 9.86
N ASP A 108 5.47 -17.86 9.83
CA ASP A 108 4.82 -18.73 8.86
C ASP A 108 4.43 -17.97 7.57
N ASP A 109 4.63 -18.61 6.42
CA ASP A 109 4.34 -18.00 5.12
C ASP A 109 2.86 -17.63 4.98
N ASP A 110 1.94 -18.48 5.45
CA ASP A 110 0.50 -18.24 5.31
C ASP A 110 0.06 -16.99 6.08
N SER A 111 0.48 -16.82 7.34
CA SER A 111 0.15 -15.60 8.08
C SER A 111 0.90 -14.38 7.54
N ARG A 112 2.11 -14.54 7.03
CA ARG A 112 2.87 -13.44 6.40
C ARG A 112 2.17 -12.95 5.14
N ILE A 113 1.79 -13.85 4.25
CA ILE A 113 1.05 -13.55 3.01
C ILE A 113 -0.29 -12.90 3.37
N ALA A 114 -1.07 -13.51 4.28
CA ALA A 114 -2.36 -12.97 4.71
C ALA A 114 -2.22 -11.57 5.36
N PHE A 115 -1.20 -11.34 6.18
CA PHE A 115 -0.92 -10.05 6.79
C PHE A 115 -0.66 -8.98 5.72
N TRP A 116 0.26 -9.23 4.78
CA TRP A 116 0.62 -8.27 3.74
C TRP A 116 -0.53 -7.99 2.76
N ILE A 117 -1.31 -9.00 2.37
CA ILE A 117 -2.50 -8.81 1.53
C ILE A 117 -3.54 -7.93 2.24
N ASN A 118 -3.87 -8.25 3.50
CA ASN A 118 -4.87 -7.49 4.25
C ASN A 118 -4.40 -6.05 4.49
N LEU A 119 -3.11 -5.87 4.82
CA LEU A 119 -2.51 -4.55 4.99
C LEU A 119 -2.55 -3.73 3.70
N TYR A 120 -2.14 -4.30 2.58
CA TYR A 120 -2.17 -3.65 1.26
C TYR A 120 -3.60 -3.17 0.95
N ASN A 121 -4.59 -4.04 1.13
CA ASN A 121 -5.98 -3.72 0.79
C ASN A 121 -6.55 -2.59 1.66
N VAL A 122 -6.22 -2.55 2.95
CA VAL A 122 -6.60 -1.42 3.82
C VAL A 122 -5.87 -0.14 3.44
N LEU A 123 -4.56 -0.22 3.16
CA LEU A 123 -3.76 0.92 2.75
C LEU A 123 -4.26 1.53 1.44
N ALA A 124 -4.67 0.71 0.47
CA ALA A 124 -5.23 1.17 -0.80
C ALA A 124 -6.52 1.98 -0.56
N ILE A 125 -7.43 1.49 0.27
CA ILE A 125 -8.67 2.20 0.63
C ILE A 125 -8.35 3.50 1.38
N HIS A 126 -7.46 3.45 2.38
CA HIS A 126 -7.07 4.65 3.11
C HIS A 126 -6.40 5.67 2.19
N GLY A 127 -5.59 5.24 1.23
CA GLY A 127 -4.99 6.08 0.20
C GLY A 127 -6.02 6.82 -0.66
N VAL A 128 -7.02 6.09 -1.16
CA VAL A 128 -8.13 6.67 -1.94
C VAL A 128 -8.84 7.76 -1.13
N LEU A 129 -9.17 7.46 0.13
CA LEU A 129 -9.86 8.38 1.04
C LEU A 129 -9.01 9.61 1.37
N ALA A 130 -7.75 9.40 1.78
CA ALA A 130 -6.84 10.46 2.22
C ALA A 130 -6.44 11.41 1.08
N LEU A 131 -6.45 10.93 -0.17
CA LEU A 131 -6.15 11.73 -1.36
C LEU A 131 -7.39 12.27 -2.06
N GLY A 132 -8.60 11.91 -1.59
CA GLY A 132 -9.85 12.37 -2.17
C GLY A 132 -10.09 11.89 -3.61
N ILE A 133 -9.61 10.69 -3.94
CA ILE A 133 -9.75 10.09 -5.27
C ILE A 133 -11.21 9.65 -5.48
N ARG A 134 -11.80 10.04 -6.61
CA ARG A 134 -13.23 9.80 -6.89
C ARG A 134 -13.48 8.76 -7.96
N GLU A 135 -12.68 8.75 -9.03
CA GLU A 135 -12.95 7.89 -10.18
C GLU A 135 -11.94 6.75 -10.30
N SER A 136 -10.64 7.04 -10.21
CA SER A 136 -9.61 6.01 -10.32
C SER A 136 -8.30 6.40 -9.66
N VAL A 137 -7.66 5.45 -8.98
CA VAL A 137 -6.28 5.62 -8.46
C VAL A 137 -5.26 5.92 -9.57
N MET A 138 -5.60 5.58 -10.82
CA MET A 138 -4.76 5.88 -11.99
C MET A 138 -4.69 7.38 -12.31
N GLU A 139 -5.59 8.19 -11.76
CA GLU A 139 -5.55 9.66 -11.90
C GLU A 139 -4.44 10.30 -11.08
N ILE A 140 -3.95 9.60 -10.04
CA ILE A 140 -2.87 10.09 -9.19
C ILE A 140 -1.56 9.46 -9.68
N PRO A 141 -0.66 10.25 -10.31
CA PRO A 141 0.65 9.76 -10.69
C PRO A 141 1.36 9.16 -9.47
N SER A 142 1.84 7.92 -9.64
CA SER A 142 2.60 7.19 -8.62
C SER A 142 1.84 6.84 -7.34
N PHE A 143 0.50 6.79 -7.33
CA PHE A 143 -0.30 6.38 -6.16
C PHE A 143 0.31 5.20 -5.38
N PHE A 144 0.58 4.09 -6.09
CA PHE A 144 1.14 2.87 -5.52
C PHE A 144 2.58 3.03 -5.02
N GLY A 145 3.35 3.94 -5.62
CA GLY A 145 4.73 4.25 -5.26
C GLY A 145 4.89 5.27 -4.15
N VAL A 146 3.81 5.94 -3.71
CA VAL A 146 3.89 7.04 -2.72
C VAL A 146 3.04 6.83 -1.49
N VAL A 147 1.87 6.18 -1.61
CA VAL A 147 1.00 5.88 -0.46
C VAL A 147 1.63 4.78 0.36
N ALA A 148 1.87 5.05 1.64
CA ALA A 148 2.63 4.17 2.51
C ALA A 148 2.06 4.07 3.93
N TYR A 149 2.38 2.95 4.58
CA TYR A 149 2.28 2.80 6.03
C TYR A 149 3.65 2.55 6.65
N ARG A 150 3.78 2.93 7.92
CA ARG A 150 4.82 2.48 8.82
C ARG A 150 4.39 1.18 9.51
N VAL A 151 5.25 0.16 9.47
CA VAL A 151 5.08 -1.14 10.09
C VAL A 151 6.37 -1.48 10.83
N GLY A 152 6.34 -1.39 12.16
CA GLY A 152 7.56 -1.35 12.97
C GLY A 152 8.52 -0.26 12.49
N ASP A 153 9.75 -0.67 12.19
CA ASP A 153 10.80 0.22 11.69
C ASP A 153 10.72 0.49 10.17
N PHE A 154 9.84 -0.19 9.45
CA PHE A 154 9.76 -0.09 7.99
C PHE A 154 8.67 0.88 7.55
N VAL A 155 8.96 1.68 6.53
CA VAL A 155 7.93 2.42 5.77
C VAL A 155 7.80 1.74 4.42
N LEU A 156 6.60 1.26 4.11
CA LEU A 156 6.32 0.45 2.93
C LEU A 156 5.18 1.06 2.13
N THR A 157 5.43 1.30 0.84
CA THR A 157 4.39 1.67 -0.12
C THR A 157 3.60 0.46 -0.60
N LEU A 158 2.49 0.68 -1.30
CA LEU A 158 1.75 -0.41 -1.95
C LEU A 158 2.65 -1.20 -2.91
N ASP A 159 3.44 -0.53 -3.75
CA ASP A 159 4.39 -1.18 -4.66
C ASP A 159 5.43 -2.02 -3.91
N GLU A 160 5.94 -1.51 -2.79
CA GLU A 160 6.93 -2.22 -1.97
C GLU A 160 6.31 -3.45 -1.29
N ILE A 161 5.05 -3.39 -0.84
CA ILE A 161 4.34 -4.55 -0.28
C ILE A 161 4.08 -5.60 -1.38
N GLU A 162 3.56 -5.20 -2.54
CA GLU A 162 3.23 -6.14 -3.61
C GLU A 162 4.49 -6.71 -4.29
N ASN A 163 5.33 -5.84 -4.83
CA ASN A 163 6.45 -6.25 -5.68
C ASN A 163 7.71 -6.55 -4.86
N GLY A 164 7.94 -5.76 -3.82
CA GLY A 164 9.08 -5.92 -2.92
C GLY A 164 8.93 -7.11 -1.99
N VAL A 165 7.77 -7.26 -1.34
CA VAL A 165 7.54 -8.29 -0.32
C VAL A 165 6.84 -9.52 -0.88
N LEU A 166 5.58 -9.40 -1.34
CA LEU A 166 4.77 -10.55 -1.77
C LEU A 166 5.32 -11.26 -3.01
N ARG A 167 5.86 -10.51 -3.97
CA ARG A 167 6.55 -11.06 -5.16
C ARG A 167 8.05 -11.29 -4.94
N ARG A 168 8.52 -11.25 -3.69
CA ARG A 168 9.93 -11.52 -3.30
C ARG A 168 10.95 -10.68 -4.10
N ASN A 169 10.74 -9.36 -4.11
CA ASN A 169 11.56 -8.38 -4.81
C ASN A 169 11.74 -8.69 -6.31
N ALA A 170 10.70 -9.24 -6.94
CA ALA A 170 10.67 -9.41 -8.39
C ALA A 170 10.73 -8.03 -9.08
N PRO A 171 11.29 -7.96 -10.30
CA PRO A 171 11.25 -6.73 -11.09
C PRO A 171 9.82 -6.18 -11.19
N HIS A 172 9.69 -4.88 -10.96
CA HIS A 172 8.42 -4.19 -11.04
C HIS A 172 7.89 -4.25 -12.49
N PRO A 173 6.62 -4.64 -12.74
CA PRO A 173 6.14 -4.93 -14.09
C PRO A 173 6.24 -3.74 -15.05
N ALA A 174 6.07 -2.51 -14.53
CA ALA A 174 6.11 -1.30 -15.36
C ALA A 174 7.53 -0.76 -15.60
N THR A 175 8.51 -1.06 -14.74
CA THR A 175 9.87 -0.45 -14.81
C THR A 175 10.97 -1.47 -15.08
N GLY A 176 10.72 -2.75 -14.84
CA GLY A 176 11.72 -3.82 -14.98
C GLY A 176 12.81 -3.81 -13.90
N THR A 177 12.67 -2.98 -12.85
CA THR A 177 13.68 -2.81 -11.79
C THR A 177 13.20 -3.41 -10.48
N ARG A 178 14.12 -3.96 -9.68
CA ARG A 178 13.84 -4.34 -8.29
C ARG A 178 13.65 -3.10 -7.42
N LEU A 179 12.83 -3.20 -6.38
CA LEU A 179 12.55 -2.10 -5.46
C LEU A 179 13.52 -2.07 -4.29
N PHE A 180 14.01 -3.24 -3.87
CA PHE A 180 14.95 -3.40 -2.78
C PHE A 180 16.35 -3.76 -3.32
N GLY A 181 17.39 -3.20 -2.71
CA GLY A 181 18.77 -3.62 -2.96
C GLY A 181 19.06 -4.99 -2.34
N ASP A 182 20.21 -5.58 -2.68
CA ASP A 182 20.55 -6.95 -2.25
C ASP A 182 20.75 -7.09 -0.72
N ASP A 183 21.15 -6.01 -0.05
CA ASP A 183 21.34 -5.95 1.42
C ASP A 183 20.18 -5.25 2.16
N ASP A 184 19.03 -5.05 1.49
CA ASP A 184 17.91 -4.34 2.10
C ASP A 184 17.24 -5.21 3.18
N PRO A 185 17.11 -4.74 4.44
CA PRO A 185 16.51 -5.53 5.52
C PRO A 185 15.06 -5.92 5.24
N ARG A 186 14.36 -5.19 4.38
CA ARG A 186 12.98 -5.51 3.97
C ARG A 186 12.88 -6.82 3.19
N LEU A 187 13.99 -7.34 2.65
CA LEU A 187 14.03 -8.69 2.06
C LEU A 187 13.68 -9.78 3.08
N GLY A 188 13.97 -9.57 4.37
CA GLY A 188 13.58 -10.47 5.45
C GLY A 188 12.07 -10.50 5.71
N LEU A 189 11.29 -9.59 5.11
CA LEU A 189 9.84 -9.55 5.23
C LEU A 189 9.14 -10.48 4.23
N CYS A 190 9.86 -10.96 3.22
CA CYS A 190 9.36 -11.81 2.15
C CYS A 190 8.95 -13.20 2.66
N PRO A 191 7.86 -13.79 2.15
CA PRO A 191 7.60 -15.22 2.32
C PRO A 191 8.68 -16.06 1.61
N SER A 192 8.78 -17.34 1.99
CA SER A 192 9.78 -18.25 1.40
C SER A 192 9.49 -18.57 -0.08
N HIS A 193 8.22 -18.46 -0.50
CA HIS A 193 7.75 -18.67 -1.86
C HIS A 193 6.77 -17.58 -2.32
N VAL A 194 6.59 -17.43 -3.64
CA VAL A 194 5.56 -16.57 -4.20
C VAL A 194 4.28 -17.38 -4.34
N ASP A 195 3.19 -16.93 -3.75
CA ASP A 195 1.86 -17.47 -4.04
C ASP A 195 1.30 -16.77 -5.30
N PRO A 196 1.05 -17.49 -6.41
CA PRO A 196 0.58 -16.85 -7.64
C PRO A 196 -0.81 -16.21 -7.51
N ARG A 197 -1.58 -16.58 -6.48
CA ARG A 197 -2.97 -16.13 -6.27
C ARG A 197 -3.04 -14.72 -5.69
N ILE A 198 -1.90 -14.16 -5.24
CA ILE A 198 -1.82 -12.77 -4.76
C ILE A 198 -2.38 -11.75 -5.76
N HIS A 199 -2.23 -11.98 -7.07
CA HIS A 199 -2.73 -11.05 -8.10
C HIS A 199 -4.26 -10.94 -8.12
N ALA A 200 -4.98 -11.99 -7.73
CA ALA A 200 -6.43 -11.97 -7.58
C ALA A 200 -6.87 -11.40 -6.21
N ALA A 201 -5.97 -11.42 -5.23
CA ALA A 201 -6.21 -11.03 -3.85
C ALA A 201 -6.02 -9.53 -3.57
N LEU A 202 -5.12 -8.90 -4.34
CA LEU A 202 -4.78 -7.49 -4.18
C LEU A 202 -5.78 -6.60 -4.92
N VAL A 203 -6.23 -5.56 -4.23
CA VAL A 203 -7.21 -4.60 -4.74
C VAL A 203 -6.49 -3.47 -5.43
N CYS A 204 -6.66 -3.34 -6.74
CA CYS A 204 -6.18 -2.17 -7.49
C CYS A 204 -7.04 -0.91 -7.26
N ALA A 205 -8.03 -0.97 -6.36
CA ALA A 205 -8.89 0.13 -5.92
C ALA A 205 -9.54 0.91 -7.08
N SER A 206 -9.82 0.23 -8.19
CA SER A 206 -10.66 0.76 -9.26
C SER A 206 -12.14 0.45 -8.99
N THR A 207 -13.02 1.31 -9.50
CA THR A 207 -14.48 1.12 -9.50
C THR A 207 -14.92 -0.18 -10.21
N SER A 208 -14.06 -0.75 -11.05
CA SER A 208 -14.29 -1.98 -11.82
C SER A 208 -13.73 -3.26 -11.19
N CYS A 209 -13.14 -3.21 -9.99
CA CYS A 209 -12.60 -4.40 -9.35
C CYS A 209 -13.71 -5.42 -9.01
N PRO A 210 -13.56 -6.71 -9.33
CA PRO A 210 -14.50 -7.75 -8.88
C PRO A 210 -14.56 -7.84 -7.35
N PRO A 211 -15.57 -8.53 -6.78
CA PRO A 211 -15.71 -8.68 -5.33
C PRO A 211 -14.46 -9.33 -4.71
N VAL A 212 -13.70 -8.50 -3.99
CA VAL A 212 -12.47 -8.87 -3.28
C VAL A 212 -12.69 -10.03 -2.30
N ALA A 213 -11.87 -11.07 -2.40
CA ALA A 213 -11.87 -12.23 -1.51
C ALA A 213 -11.03 -11.98 -0.22
N PHE A 214 -11.28 -12.79 0.81
CA PHE A 214 -10.75 -12.61 2.16
C PHE A 214 -9.82 -13.75 2.54
N TYR A 215 -8.71 -13.45 3.22
CA TYR A 215 -7.68 -14.44 3.53
C TYR A 215 -7.40 -14.51 5.02
N GLU A 216 -7.75 -15.63 5.63
CA GLU A 216 -7.32 -16.09 6.95
C GLU A 216 -6.18 -17.05 6.73
N ALA A 217 -5.07 -16.93 7.48
CA ALA A 217 -3.91 -17.81 7.31
C ALA A 217 -4.30 -19.30 7.31
N SER A 218 -5.16 -19.69 8.27
CA SER A 218 -5.65 -21.07 8.39
C SER A 218 -6.58 -21.55 7.28
N LYS A 219 -7.10 -20.65 6.43
CA LYS A 219 -8.00 -20.97 5.30
C LYS A 219 -7.47 -20.41 3.99
N LEU A 220 -6.20 -20.01 3.96
CA LEU A 220 -5.60 -19.30 2.84
C LEU A 220 -5.77 -20.09 1.54
N ASN A 221 -5.56 -21.41 1.62
CA ASN A 221 -5.72 -22.31 0.48
C ASN A 221 -7.15 -22.49 -0.03
N GLU A 222 -8.15 -22.33 0.83
CA GLU A 222 -9.57 -22.43 0.46
C GLU A 222 -10.10 -21.10 -0.09
N GLN A 223 -9.43 -20.00 0.25
CA GLN A 223 -9.87 -18.64 -0.04
C GLN A 223 -9.16 -18.02 -1.25
N LEU A 224 -7.95 -18.48 -1.57
CA LEU A 224 -7.17 -18.11 -2.76
C LEU A 224 -7.37 -19.13 -3.87
#